data_AF-A0A9D7TLM2-F1
#
_entry.id   AF-A0A9D7TLM2-F1
#
_cell.length_a   1.000
_cell.length_b   1.000
_cell.length_c   1.000
_cell.angle_alpha   90.00
_cell.angle_beta   90.00
_cell.angle_gamma   90.00
#
_symmetry.space_group_name_H-M   'P 1'
#
loop_
_entity.id
_entity.type
_entity.pdbx_description
1 polymer ?
#
loop_
_entity_poly.entity_id
_entity_poly.type
_entity_poly.pdbx_seq_one_letter_code
_entity_poly.pdbx_strand_id
1 'polypeptide(L)'
;MTYIDVPAFTVIDDYNVKDKNGIYHYDTYRESSDYFTKQNKMFISIKNADSGSIESLAYGYAKDKNAAYFEWQKLTGDDPQTFDVFMENELLTGANYFAKDGKSVYINQKIFEKADNSTFKIFNEKYTS
;
A
#
# COMPACT_ATOMS: atom_id res chain seq x y z
N MET A 1 -3.30 22.14 -26.63
CA MET A 1 -2.90 20.74 -26.35
C MET A 1 -1.52 20.80 -25.71
N THR A 2 -1.46 20.70 -24.40
CA THR A 2 -0.21 20.68 -23.64
C THR A 2 0.34 19.26 -23.64
N TYR A 3 1.56 19.12 -24.16
CA TYR A 3 2.32 17.87 -24.23
C TYR A 3 2.54 17.35 -22.80
N ILE A 4 2.20 16.08 -22.55
CA ILE A 4 2.61 15.40 -21.31
C ILE A 4 4.13 15.25 -21.37
N ASP A 5 4.83 15.85 -20.42
CA ASP A 5 6.28 15.68 -20.26
C ASP A 5 6.54 14.31 -19.64
N VAL A 6 6.74 13.30 -20.49
CA VAL A 6 6.85 11.87 -20.14
C VAL A 6 8.16 11.44 -19.43
N PRO A 7 9.30 12.19 -19.33
CA PRO A 7 10.57 11.58 -18.94
C PRO A 7 10.90 11.58 -17.44
N ALA A 8 10.01 12.01 -16.54
CA ALA A 8 10.36 12.22 -15.12
C ALA A 8 9.99 11.05 -14.17
N PHE A 9 9.65 9.87 -14.70
CA PHE A 9 9.29 8.73 -13.87
C PHE A 9 10.51 7.89 -13.47
N THR A 10 10.67 7.63 -12.18
CA THR A 10 11.61 6.64 -11.64
C THR A 10 10.86 5.34 -11.33
N VAL A 11 11.36 4.22 -11.82
CA VAL A 11 10.82 2.89 -11.50
C VAL A 11 11.20 2.54 -10.06
N ILE A 12 10.21 2.21 -9.23
CA ILE A 12 10.41 1.69 -7.87
C ILE A 12 10.50 0.16 -7.93
N ASP A 13 9.53 -0.47 -8.60
CA ASP A 13 9.45 -1.92 -8.84
C ASP A 13 8.62 -2.21 -10.11
N ASP A 14 8.32 -3.49 -10.37
CA ASP A 14 7.61 -3.98 -11.56
C ASP A 14 6.25 -3.31 -11.81
N TYR A 15 5.61 -2.79 -10.76
CA TYR A 15 4.27 -2.20 -10.84
C TYR A 15 4.21 -0.76 -10.36
N ASN A 16 5.30 -0.19 -9.83
CA ASN A 16 5.28 1.13 -9.21
C ASN A 16 6.30 2.07 -9.84
N VAL A 17 5.84 3.26 -10.24
CA VAL A 17 6.68 4.35 -10.74
C VAL A 17 6.38 5.63 -9.97
N LYS A 18 7.34 6.55 -9.87
CA LYS A 18 7.14 7.85 -9.21
C LYS A 18 7.63 9.01 -10.05
N ASP A 19 7.00 10.17 -9.90
CA ASP A 19 7.51 11.46 -10.38
C ASP A 19 7.50 12.48 -9.23
N LYS A 20 7.69 13.77 -9.55
CA LYS A 20 7.63 14.88 -8.58
C LYS A 20 6.24 15.11 -7.96
N ASN A 21 5.19 14.54 -8.53
CA ASN A 21 3.78 14.74 -8.16
C ASN A 21 3.19 13.56 -7.40
N GLY A 22 3.83 12.39 -7.42
CA GLY A 22 3.39 11.25 -6.62
C GLY A 22 3.97 9.92 -7.07
N ILE A 23 3.37 8.86 -6.52
CA ILE A 23 3.62 7.47 -6.91
C ILE A 23 2.41 6.98 -7.66
N TYR A 24 2.68 6.18 -8.67
CA TYR A 24 1.71 5.64 -9.59
C TYR A 24 1.89 4.14 -9.61
N HIS A 25 0.85 3.44 -9.18
CA HIS A 25 0.73 2.02 -9.46
C HIS A 25 0.29 1.84 -10.90
N TYR A 26 1.13 1.19 -11.68
CA TYR A 26 0.80 0.68 -12.99
C TYR A 26 -0.01 -0.61 -12.83
N ASP A 27 -1.29 -0.49 -13.14
CA ASP A 27 -2.18 -1.64 -13.28
C ASP A 27 -2.73 -1.69 -14.71
N THR A 28 -3.26 -2.84 -15.08
CA THR A 28 -3.97 -3.02 -16.33
C THR A 28 -5.34 -3.59 -16.11
N TYR A 29 -6.34 -3.01 -16.76
CA TYR A 29 -7.70 -3.54 -16.74
C TYR A 29 -8.19 -3.82 -18.15
N ARG A 30 -9.16 -4.70 -18.27
CA ARG A 30 -9.80 -5.06 -19.53
C ARG A 30 -11.29 -4.76 -19.41
N GLU A 31 -11.83 -4.04 -20.38
CA GLU A 31 -13.27 -3.80 -20.48
C GLU A 31 -13.95 -5.02 -21.10
N SER A 32 -15.19 -5.28 -20.71
CA SER A 32 -15.93 -6.47 -21.18
C SER A 32 -16.14 -6.47 -22.69
N SER A 33 -16.27 -5.30 -23.32
CA SER A 33 -16.46 -5.16 -24.78
C SER A 33 -15.23 -5.56 -25.59
N ASP A 34 -14.02 -5.33 -25.07
CA ASP A 34 -12.76 -5.50 -25.79
C ASP A 34 -11.77 -6.42 -25.05
N TYR A 35 -12.29 -7.33 -24.22
CA TYR A 35 -11.47 -8.14 -23.30
C TYR A 35 -10.35 -8.91 -24.00
N PHE A 36 -10.58 -9.39 -25.23
CA PHE A 36 -9.58 -10.15 -25.98
C PHE A 36 -8.65 -9.29 -26.85
N THR A 37 -8.99 -8.02 -27.08
CA THR A 37 -8.35 -7.17 -28.08
C THR A 37 -7.60 -5.99 -27.46
N LYS A 38 -7.94 -5.59 -26.23
CA LYS A 38 -7.40 -4.40 -25.60
C LYS A 38 -7.15 -4.61 -24.11
N GLN A 39 -5.94 -4.25 -23.69
CA GLN A 39 -5.56 -4.10 -22.29
C GLN A 39 -5.32 -2.62 -22.03
N ASN A 40 -6.17 -2.02 -21.18
CA ASN A 40 -6.03 -0.63 -20.80
C ASN A 40 -4.99 -0.50 -19.69
N LYS A 41 -4.31 0.65 -19.64
CA LYS A 41 -3.35 1.01 -18.61
C LYS A 41 -4.02 1.95 -17.62
N MET A 42 -3.86 1.68 -16.33
CA MET A 42 -4.33 2.53 -15.24
C MET A 42 -3.14 2.93 -14.38
N PHE A 43 -3.12 4.20 -13.97
CA PHE A 43 -2.14 4.71 -13.02
C PHE A 43 -2.89 5.16 -11.77
N ILE A 44 -2.71 4.45 -10.65
CA ILE A 44 -3.32 4.83 -9.37
C ILE A 44 -2.36 5.76 -8.63
N SER A 45 -2.73 7.03 -8.49
CA SER A 45 -1.92 8.03 -7.80
C SER A 45 -2.33 8.19 -6.33
N ILE A 46 -1.38 8.18 -5.41
CA ILE A 46 -1.63 8.65 -4.04
C ILE A 46 -1.58 10.18 -4.03
N LYS A 47 -2.74 10.83 -3.89
CA LYS A 47 -2.79 12.29 -3.81
C LYS A 47 -2.04 12.79 -2.58
N ASN A 48 -1.15 13.77 -2.77
CA ASN A 48 -0.36 14.45 -1.74
C ASN A 48 0.66 13.57 -1.00
N ALA A 49 1.02 12.40 -1.54
CA ALA A 49 2.16 11.65 -1.03
C ALA A 49 3.48 12.38 -1.34
N ASP A 50 4.41 12.34 -0.40
CA ASP A 50 5.77 12.82 -0.59
C ASP A 50 6.59 11.74 -1.30
N SER A 51 6.59 11.80 -2.63
CA SER A 51 7.31 10.85 -3.50
C SER A 51 8.83 10.84 -3.28
N GLY A 52 9.38 11.89 -2.67
CA GLY A 52 10.80 11.97 -2.31
C GLY A 52 11.17 11.08 -1.12
N SER A 53 10.21 10.79 -0.25
CA SER A 53 10.41 10.03 0.99
C SER A 53 9.62 8.73 1.08
N ILE A 54 8.96 8.32 -0.01
CA ILE A 54 8.21 7.06 0.02
C ILE A 54 9.14 5.86 0.16
N GLU A 55 8.70 4.95 1.01
CA GLU A 55 9.16 3.61 1.22
C GLU A 55 8.00 2.65 0.91
N SER A 56 8.18 1.79 -0.10
CA SER A 56 7.28 0.66 -0.32
C SER A 56 7.50 -0.38 0.77
N LEU A 57 6.42 -0.82 1.40
CA LEU A 57 6.43 -1.92 2.37
C LEU A 57 5.79 -3.16 1.74
N ALA A 58 5.70 -4.24 2.50
CA ALA A 58 5.06 -5.48 2.05
C ALA A 58 3.53 -5.41 2.12
N TYR A 59 2.88 -6.34 1.41
CA TYR A 59 1.43 -6.58 1.46
C TYR A 59 0.54 -5.35 1.17
N GLY A 60 0.95 -4.54 0.19
CA GLY A 60 0.16 -3.38 -0.24
C GLY A 60 0.27 -2.17 0.69
N TYR A 61 1.11 -2.22 1.72
CA TYR A 61 1.43 -1.06 2.53
C TYR A 61 2.59 -0.25 1.95
N ALA A 62 2.57 1.04 2.22
CA ALA A 62 3.69 1.95 1.96
C ALA A 62 3.66 3.08 2.99
N LYS A 63 4.75 3.82 3.13
CA LYS A 63 4.78 5.04 3.95
C LYS A 63 5.66 6.10 3.32
N ASP A 64 5.35 7.36 3.58
CA ASP A 64 6.28 8.47 3.40
C ASP A 64 6.51 9.15 4.76
N LYS A 65 7.28 10.25 4.79
CA LYS A 65 7.58 10.95 6.04
C LYS A 65 6.35 11.53 6.76
N ASN A 66 5.22 11.69 6.07
CA ASN A 66 4.00 12.36 6.52
C ASN A 66 2.83 11.41 6.76
N ALA A 67 2.80 10.23 6.12
CA ALA A 67 1.71 9.26 6.28
C ALA A 67 2.07 7.84 5.84
N ALA A 68 1.33 6.87 6.37
CA ALA A 68 1.23 5.51 5.91
C ALA A 68 0.02 5.31 4.98
N TYR A 69 0.11 4.30 4.14
CA TYR A 69 -0.84 4.00 3.08
C TYR A 69 -1.10 2.50 2.99
N PHE A 70 -2.32 2.14 2.61
CA PHE A 70 -2.70 0.79 2.19
C PHE A 70 -3.42 0.86 0.85
N GLU A 71 -2.96 0.11 -0.15
CA GLU A 71 -3.53 0.11 -1.52
C GLU A 71 -3.83 1.53 -2.02
N TRP A 72 -2.82 2.40 -1.93
CA TRP A 72 -2.87 3.77 -2.43
C TRP A 72 -3.79 4.73 -1.65
N GLN A 73 -4.39 4.28 -0.55
CA GLN A 73 -5.22 5.10 0.33
C GLN A 73 -4.48 5.45 1.61
N LYS A 74 -4.53 6.73 1.99
CA LYS A 74 -3.93 7.24 3.23
C LYS A 74 -4.62 6.65 4.45
N LEU A 75 -3.85 6.14 5.40
CA LEU A 75 -4.34 5.76 6.72
C LEU A 75 -4.66 7.00 7.55
N THR A 76 -5.68 6.93 8.39
CA THR A 76 -6.09 8.05 9.25
C THR A 76 -5.59 7.86 10.66
N GLY A 77 -4.96 8.89 11.22
CA GLY A 77 -4.46 8.89 12.60
C GLY A 77 -3.20 8.05 12.80
N ASP A 78 -2.51 7.71 11.72
CA ASP A 78 -1.25 6.97 11.74
C ASP A 78 -0.08 7.79 12.25
N ASP A 79 0.95 7.08 12.70
CA ASP A 79 2.27 7.61 13.01
C ASP A 79 3.30 7.00 12.04
N PRO A 80 3.59 7.66 10.89
CA PRO A 80 4.43 7.09 9.84
C PRO A 80 5.87 6.81 10.30
N GLN A 81 6.36 7.52 11.33
CA GLN A 81 7.71 7.35 11.84
C GLN A 81 7.90 6.00 12.54
N THR A 82 6.83 5.47 13.13
CA THR A 82 6.82 4.19 13.83
C THR A 82 6.04 3.11 13.09
N PHE A 83 5.52 3.44 11.90
CA PHE A 83 4.71 2.53 11.10
C PHE A 83 5.55 1.39 10.54
N ASP A 84 5.05 0.17 10.73
CA ASP A 84 5.69 -1.07 10.31
C ASP A 84 4.65 -2.16 10.01
N VAL A 85 5.06 -3.15 9.21
CA VAL A 85 4.22 -4.24 8.73
C VAL A 85 4.62 -5.53 9.44
N PHE A 86 3.63 -6.30 9.90
CA PHE A 86 3.92 -7.59 10.52
C PHE A 86 4.46 -8.58 9.48
N MET A 87 5.62 -9.17 9.73
CA MET A 87 6.19 -10.21 8.85
C MET A 87 5.33 -11.48 8.89
N GLU A 88 4.63 -11.74 9.99
CA GLU A 88 3.73 -12.89 10.15
C GLU A 88 2.51 -12.85 9.20
N ASN A 89 2.32 -11.74 8.46
CA ASN A 89 1.40 -11.71 7.34
C ASN A 89 1.69 -12.81 6.30
N GLU A 90 2.94 -13.29 6.16
CA GLU A 90 3.28 -14.44 5.31
C GLU A 90 2.52 -15.72 5.69
N LEU A 91 2.09 -15.83 6.95
CA LEU A 91 1.38 -17.00 7.47
C LEU A 91 -0.12 -16.95 7.19
N LEU A 92 -0.63 -15.81 6.71
CA LEU A 92 -2.04 -15.58 6.46
C LEU A 92 -2.42 -16.06 5.06
N THR A 93 -3.59 -16.69 4.96
CA THR A 93 -4.17 -17.12 3.68
C THR A 93 -5.36 -16.25 3.26
N GLY A 94 -5.67 -15.20 4.02
CA GLY A 94 -6.79 -14.29 3.78
C GLY A 94 -6.36 -12.98 3.13
N ALA A 95 -7.35 -12.13 2.80
CA ALA A 95 -7.14 -10.80 2.21
C ALA A 95 -6.92 -9.68 3.26
N ASN A 96 -6.62 -10.06 4.51
CA ASN A 96 -6.39 -9.13 5.60
C ASN A 96 -4.91 -9.15 5.96
N TYR A 97 -4.28 -7.99 5.89
CA TYR A 97 -2.90 -7.79 6.28
C TYR A 97 -2.83 -6.83 7.45
N PHE A 98 -1.92 -7.12 8.36
CA PHE A 98 -1.76 -6.36 9.58
C PHE A 98 -0.54 -5.46 9.51
N ALA A 99 -0.70 -4.26 10.03
CA ALA A 99 0.40 -3.33 10.26
C ALA A 99 0.22 -2.70 11.65
N LYS A 100 1.22 -1.97 12.12
CA LYS A 100 1.14 -1.23 13.37
C LYS A 100 1.90 0.08 13.26
N ASP A 101 1.60 0.97 14.18
CA ASP A 101 2.49 2.07 14.55
C ASP A 101 2.70 2.06 16.08
N GLY A 102 3.24 3.14 16.65
CA GLY A 102 3.43 3.26 18.09
C GLY A 102 2.15 3.27 18.93
N LYS A 103 0.96 3.41 18.32
CA LYS A 103 -0.32 3.63 19.00
C LYS A 103 -1.37 2.57 18.67
N SER A 104 -1.38 2.08 17.43
CA SER A 104 -2.49 1.33 16.86
C SER A 104 -2.00 0.12 16.06
N VAL A 105 -2.84 -0.92 16.05
CA VAL A 105 -2.75 -2.01 15.08
C VAL A 105 -3.79 -1.75 13.99
N TYR A 106 -3.42 -2.03 12.76
CA TYR A 106 -4.25 -1.85 11.58
C TYR A 106 -4.55 -3.22 10.95
N ILE A 107 -5.77 -3.36 10.43
CA ILE A 107 -6.15 -4.40 9.48
C ILE A 107 -6.50 -3.69 8.18
N ASN A 108 -5.66 -3.87 7.17
CA ASN A 108 -5.69 -3.10 5.93
C ASN A 108 -5.73 -1.59 6.26
N GLN A 109 -6.80 -0.90 5.86
CA GLN A 109 -6.97 0.53 6.10
C GLN A 109 -7.59 0.91 7.45
N LYS A 110 -8.00 -0.05 8.28
CA LYS A 110 -8.80 0.21 9.49
C LYS A 110 -7.99 -0.03 10.76
N ILE A 111 -8.17 0.84 11.75
CA ILE A 111 -7.67 0.60 13.11
C ILE A 111 -8.43 -0.60 13.71
N PHE A 112 -7.68 -1.54 14.27
CA PHE A 112 -8.23 -2.66 15.02
C PHE A 112 -8.31 -2.31 16.50
N GLU A 113 -9.40 -1.66 16.89
CA GLU A 113 -9.60 -1.09 18.23
C GLU A 113 -9.49 -2.10 19.39
N LYS A 114 -9.64 -3.40 19.12
CA LYS A 114 -9.53 -4.46 20.14
C LYS A 114 -8.10 -4.92 20.40
N ALA A 115 -7.13 -4.48 19.60
CA ALA A 115 -5.75 -4.86 19.78
C ALA A 115 -5.08 -4.04 20.89
N ASP A 116 -4.35 -4.73 21.75
CA ASP A 116 -3.30 -4.10 22.53
C ASP A 116 -2.03 -4.06 21.69
N ASN A 117 -1.65 -2.85 21.24
CA ASN A 117 -0.50 -2.63 20.37
C ASN A 117 0.82 -3.18 20.94
N SER A 118 0.94 -3.25 22.28
CA SER A 118 2.15 -3.73 22.94
C SER A 118 2.27 -5.26 22.97
N THR A 119 1.14 -5.98 22.90
CA THR A 119 1.09 -7.45 23.03
C THR A 119 0.53 -8.17 21.81
N PHE A 120 0.06 -7.43 20.80
CA PHE A 120 -0.53 -8.00 19.59
C PHE A 120 0.42 -8.91 18.84
N LYS A 121 -0.08 -10.10 18.46
CA LYS A 121 0.62 -11.11 17.68
C LYS A 121 -0.35 -11.77 16.72
N ILE A 122 0.16 -12.12 15.54
CA ILE A 122 -0.57 -12.89 14.54
C ILE A 122 -0.29 -14.37 14.79
N PHE A 123 -1.35 -15.17 14.90
CA PHE A 123 -1.25 -16.63 15.01
C PHE A 123 -1.80 -17.27 13.75
N ASN A 124 -1.13 -18.33 13.29
CA ASN A 124 -1.64 -19.18 12.24
C ASN A 124 -2.56 -20.25 12.85
N GLU A 125 -3.80 -20.36 12.37
CA GLU A 125 -4.77 -21.38 12.82
C GLU A 125 -4.31 -22.82 12.55
N LYS A 126 -3.24 -23.05 11.75
CA LYS A 126 -2.72 -24.39 11.46
C LYS A 126 -2.08 -25.13 12.65
N TYR A 127 -1.99 -24.54 13.84
CA TYR A 127 -1.31 -25.14 15.01
C TYR A 127 -2.20 -25.46 16.23
N THR A 128 -3.52 -25.56 16.08
CA THR A 128 -4.35 -26.18 17.13
C THR A 128 -4.52 -27.67 16.85
N SER A 129 -3.61 -28.48 17.38
CA SER A 129 -3.76 -29.95 17.52
C SER A 129 -4.32 -30.30 18.90
#